data_AF-A0A2Z7C5J0-F1
#
_entry.id   AF-A0A2Z7C5J0-F1
#
_cell.length_a   1.000
_cell.length_b   1.000
_cell.length_c   1.000
_cell.angle_alpha   90.00
_cell.angle_beta   90.00
_cell.angle_gamma   90.00
#
_symmetry.space_group_name_H-M   'P 1'
#
loop_
_entity.id
_entity.type
_entity.pdbx_description
1 polymer ?
#
loop_
_entity_poly.entity_id
_entity_poly.type
_entity_poly.pdbx_seq_one_letter_code
_entity_poly.pdbx_strand_id
1 'polypeptide(L)'
;MLHAVAQEVPMSALAVHFHDTYGQALANILACLEEGVRVVDSAVSGTGGCPYAKGATGNVASEDVVYMLHGMGMQTGVDLDLLVATGAWLAAQLHKDTASRVTRARTATA
;
A
#
# COMPACT_ATOMS: atom_id res chain seq x y z
N MET A 1 3.13 8.25 -17.98
CA MET A 1 3.74 6.91 -17.96
C MET A 1 2.67 5.84 -18.20
N LEU A 2 1.66 5.72 -17.32
CA LEU A 2 0.57 4.74 -17.47
C LEU A 2 -0.05 4.72 -18.87
N HIS A 3 -0.48 5.88 -19.40
CA HIS A 3 -1.06 5.96 -20.75
C HIS A 3 -0.14 5.47 -21.86
N ALA A 4 1.18 5.72 -21.76
CA ALA A 4 2.13 5.26 -22.77
C ALA A 4 2.26 3.73 -22.75
N VAL A 5 2.20 3.11 -21.57
CA VAL A 5 2.17 1.64 -21.45
C VAL A 5 0.83 1.07 -21.95
N ALA A 6 -0.27 1.77 -21.65
CA ALA A 6 -1.61 1.35 -22.05
C ALA A 6 -1.86 1.39 -23.57
N GLN A 7 -0.99 2.06 -24.34
CA GLN A 7 -0.99 2.00 -25.81
C GLN A 7 -0.50 0.65 -26.34
N GLU A 8 0.32 -0.06 -25.57
CA GLU A 8 0.97 -1.32 -25.99
C GLU A 8 0.39 -2.55 -25.27
N VAL A 9 -0.13 -2.37 -24.04
CA VAL A 9 -0.67 -3.44 -23.19
C VAL A 9 -2.04 -3.02 -22.66
N PRO A 10 -3.08 -3.88 -22.73
CA PRO A 10 -4.42 -3.50 -22.26
C PRO A 10 -4.42 -3.18 -20.76
N MET A 11 -5.17 -2.15 -20.37
CA MET A 11 -5.26 -1.69 -18.96
C MET A 11 -5.62 -2.80 -17.97
N SER A 12 -6.45 -3.77 -18.39
CA SER A 12 -6.84 -4.92 -17.57
C SER A 12 -5.68 -5.88 -17.22
N ALA A 13 -4.57 -5.80 -17.95
CA ALA A 13 -3.34 -6.56 -17.69
C ALA A 13 -2.27 -5.73 -16.97
N LEU A 14 -2.57 -4.49 -16.57
CA LEU A 14 -1.64 -3.61 -15.88
C LEU A 14 -1.87 -3.62 -14.37
N ALA A 15 -0.75 -3.66 -13.64
CA ALA A 15 -0.67 -3.43 -12.21
C ALA A 15 0.26 -2.25 -11.92
N VAL A 16 0.08 -1.62 -10.75
CA VAL A 16 0.96 -0.55 -10.27
C VAL A 16 1.63 -0.93 -8.96
N HIS A 17 2.92 -0.62 -8.85
CA HIS A 17 3.72 -0.85 -7.65
C HIS A 17 4.40 0.47 -7.26
N PHE A 18 3.95 1.08 -6.17
CA PHE A 18 4.47 2.36 -5.70
C PHE A 18 5.15 2.24 -4.34
N HIS A 19 6.33 2.84 -4.23
CA HIS A 19 7.00 3.05 -2.95
C HIS A 19 6.51 4.34 -2.32
N ASP A 20 6.43 4.39 -0.99
CA ASP A 20 5.96 5.56 -0.23
C ASP A 20 7.12 6.38 0.36
N THR A 21 8.32 6.30 -0.24
CA THR A 21 9.53 7.03 0.18
C THR A 21 9.30 8.53 0.38
N TYR A 22 8.48 9.13 -0.48
CA TYR A 22 8.16 10.57 -0.45
C TYR A 22 6.68 10.85 -0.13
N GLY A 23 5.95 9.88 0.42
CA GLY A 23 4.55 10.07 0.82
C GLY A 23 3.57 10.23 -0.35
N GLN A 24 3.94 9.79 -1.56
CA GLN A 24 3.14 9.98 -2.78
C GLN A 24 2.42 8.71 -3.24
N ALA A 25 2.61 7.56 -2.58
CA ALA A 25 2.15 6.29 -3.13
C ALA A 25 0.62 6.24 -3.24
N LEU A 26 -0.13 6.63 -2.20
CA LEU A 26 -1.59 6.64 -2.24
C LEU A 26 -2.15 7.59 -3.30
N ALA A 27 -1.56 8.78 -3.46
CA ALA A 27 -1.96 9.73 -4.48
C ALA A 27 -1.73 9.18 -5.89
N ASN A 28 -0.58 8.53 -6.13
CA ASN A 28 -0.28 7.90 -7.40
C ASN A 28 -1.21 6.71 -7.68
N ILE A 29 -1.54 5.91 -6.66
CA ILE A 29 -2.52 4.82 -6.77
C ILE A 29 -3.89 5.40 -7.16
N LEU A 30 -4.36 6.43 -6.46
CA LEU A 30 -5.63 7.08 -6.76
C LEU A 30 -5.69 7.55 -8.23
N ALA A 31 -4.67 8.26 -8.69
CA ALA A 31 -4.59 8.70 -10.08
C ALA A 31 -4.64 7.51 -11.07
N CYS A 32 -4.00 6.38 -10.76
CA CYS A 32 -4.04 5.20 -11.63
C CYS A 32 -5.40 4.47 -11.58
N LEU A 33 -6.08 4.46 -10.43
CA LEU A 33 -7.42 3.89 -10.28
C LEU A 33 -8.45 4.67 -11.12
N GLU A 34 -8.35 6.00 -11.13
CA GLU A 34 -9.20 6.89 -11.95
C GLU A 34 -9.04 6.61 -13.46
N GLU A 35 -7.83 6.22 -13.87
CA GLU A 35 -7.51 5.84 -15.26
C GLU A 35 -7.88 4.38 -15.61
N GLY A 36 -8.36 3.60 -14.63
CA GLY A 36 -8.88 2.25 -14.88
C GLY A 36 -7.99 1.08 -14.41
N VAL A 37 -6.83 1.33 -13.77
CA VAL A 37 -6.04 0.26 -13.15
C VAL A 37 -6.84 -0.41 -12.04
N ARG A 38 -6.75 -1.74 -11.91
CA ARG A 38 -7.47 -2.52 -10.88
C ARG A 38 -6.60 -3.47 -10.06
N VAL A 39 -5.29 -3.50 -10.30
CA VAL A 39 -4.32 -4.29 -9.53
C VAL A 39 -3.26 -3.36 -8.97
N VAL A 40 -3.10 -3.39 -7.64
CA VAL A 40 -2.17 -2.53 -6.90
C VAL A 40 -1.34 -3.41 -5.98
N ASP A 41 -0.02 -3.35 -6.15
CA ASP A 41 0.93 -4.03 -5.27
C ASP A 41 1.22 -3.17 -4.04
N SER A 42 1.31 -3.84 -2.89
CA SER A 42 1.59 -3.22 -1.59
C SER A 42 2.25 -4.24 -0.66
N ALA A 43 2.71 -3.80 0.51
CA ALA A 43 3.29 -4.71 1.50
C ALA A 43 2.67 -4.51 2.89
N VAL A 44 2.37 -5.62 3.58
CA VAL A 44 1.84 -5.61 4.95
C VAL A 44 2.76 -4.80 5.86
N SER A 45 2.20 -3.92 6.69
CA SER A 45 2.91 -3.02 7.59
C SER A 45 3.92 -2.09 6.88
N GLY A 46 3.78 -1.90 5.56
CA GLY A 46 4.74 -1.18 4.71
C GLY A 46 6.11 -1.85 4.69
N THR A 47 6.15 -3.18 4.85
CA THR A 47 7.41 -3.93 4.86
C THR A 47 8.16 -3.80 3.53
N GLY A 48 9.48 -3.79 3.64
CA GLY A 48 10.39 -3.48 2.55
C GLY A 48 11.47 -2.53 3.02
N GLY A 49 12.08 -1.86 2.04
CA GLY A 49 13.30 -1.08 2.26
C GLY A 49 14.53 -1.88 1.87
N CYS A 50 15.50 -1.18 1.29
CA CYS A 50 16.73 -1.79 0.82
C CYS A 50 17.78 -1.72 1.94
N PRO A 51 18.43 -2.83 2.33
CA PRO A 51 19.52 -2.80 3.31
C PRO A 51 20.68 -1.90 2.86
N TYR A 52 20.77 -1.58 1.57
CA TYR A 52 21.78 -0.70 0.98
C TYR A 52 21.34 0.77 0.81
N ALA A 53 20.05 1.10 0.97
CA ALA A 53 19.53 2.48 0.82
C ALA A 53 18.96 2.99 2.15
N LYS A 54 19.82 3.66 2.95
CA LYS A 54 19.43 4.27 4.22
C LYS A 54 18.32 5.31 4.00
N GLY A 55 17.14 5.10 4.60
CA GLY A 55 16.05 6.07 4.63
C GLY A 55 14.90 5.84 3.64
N ALA A 56 14.96 4.84 2.77
CA ALA A 56 13.80 4.48 1.95
C ALA A 56 12.74 3.80 2.83
N THR A 57 11.59 4.47 3.07
CA THR A 57 10.46 3.93 3.86
C THR A 57 9.85 2.66 3.25
N GLY A 58 10.12 2.39 1.98
CA GLY A 58 9.82 1.12 1.31
C GLY A 58 8.52 1.17 0.51
N ASN A 59 7.86 0.01 0.44
CA ASN A 59 6.58 -0.14 -0.25
C ASN A 59 5.47 0.65 0.45
N VAL A 60 4.41 0.97 -0.27
CA VAL A 60 3.17 1.42 0.37
C VAL A 60 2.59 0.32 1.27
N ALA A 61 2.07 0.71 2.44
CA ALA A 61 1.47 -0.22 3.38
C ALA A 61 0.11 -0.73 2.88
N SER A 62 -0.10 -2.05 2.88
CA SER A 62 -1.35 -2.67 2.42
C SER A 62 -2.57 -2.15 3.20
N GLU A 63 -2.43 -1.90 4.49
CA GLU A 63 -3.48 -1.38 5.36
C GLU A 63 -3.92 0.02 4.94
N ASP A 64 -2.96 0.86 4.57
CA ASP A 64 -3.23 2.23 4.12
C ASP A 64 -3.94 2.22 2.76
N VAL A 65 -3.58 1.30 1.85
CA VAL A 65 -4.25 1.10 0.56
C VAL A 65 -5.67 0.58 0.77
N VAL A 66 -5.86 -0.49 1.55
CA VAL A 66 -7.17 -1.09 1.81
C VAL A 66 -8.10 -0.09 2.51
N TYR A 67 -7.60 0.67 3.48
CA TYR A 67 -8.36 1.72 4.14
C TYR A 67 -8.87 2.77 3.15
N MET A 68 -8.00 3.26 2.25
CA MET A 68 -8.40 4.21 1.20
C MET A 68 -9.47 3.61 0.28
N LEU A 69 -9.24 2.39 -0.22
CA LEU A 69 -10.15 1.71 -1.14
C LEU A 69 -11.53 1.46 -0.50
N HIS A 70 -11.58 0.97 0.74
CA HIS A 70 -12.82 0.78 1.48
C HIS A 70 -13.54 2.11 1.73
N GLY A 71 -12.81 3.16 2.11
CA GLY A 71 -13.37 4.51 2.28
C GLY A 71 -13.95 5.11 1.00
N MET A 72 -13.43 4.70 -0.17
CA MET A 72 -13.97 5.04 -1.48
C MET A 72 -15.13 4.14 -1.93
N GLY A 73 -15.53 3.15 -1.12
CA GLY A 73 -16.57 2.18 -1.46
C GLY A 73 -16.13 1.08 -2.44
N MET A 74 -14.82 0.92 -2.67
CA MET A 74 -14.29 -0.13 -3.54
C MET A 74 -14.16 -1.46 -2.79
N GLN A 75 -14.53 -2.54 -3.48
CA GLN A 75 -14.43 -3.90 -2.94
C GLN A 75 -13.05 -4.49 -3.21
N THR A 76 -12.40 -4.97 -2.15
CA THR A 76 -11.09 -5.65 -2.24
C THR A 76 -11.16 -7.13 -1.86
N GLY A 77 -12.22 -7.54 -1.14
CA GLY A 77 -12.30 -8.87 -0.52
C GLY A 77 -11.37 -9.06 0.69
N VAL A 78 -10.65 -8.02 1.11
CA VAL A 78 -9.73 -8.05 2.26
C VAL A 78 -10.43 -7.54 3.51
N ASP A 79 -10.32 -8.27 4.61
CA ASP A 79 -10.73 -7.82 5.94
C ASP A 79 -9.65 -6.90 6.53
N LEU A 80 -9.99 -5.63 6.73
CA LEU A 80 -9.05 -4.62 7.21
C LEU A 80 -8.64 -4.85 8.67
N ASP A 81 -9.49 -5.43 9.51
CA ASP A 81 -9.21 -5.66 10.93
C ASP A 81 -8.22 -6.82 11.08
N LEU A 82 -8.43 -7.91 10.33
CA LEU A 82 -7.47 -9.01 10.26
C LEU A 82 -6.14 -8.56 9.64
N LEU A 83 -6.17 -7.69 8.64
CA LEU A 83 -4.96 -7.14 8.04
C LEU A 83 -4.17 -6.28 9.03
N VAL A 84 -4.83 -5.40 9.79
CA VAL A 84 -4.20 -4.57 10.84
C VAL A 84 -3.60 -5.44 11.95
N ALA A 85 -4.31 -6.48 12.40
CA ALA A 85 -3.78 -7.43 13.38
C ALA A 85 -2.52 -8.14 12.85
N THR A 86 -2.53 -8.53 11.58
CA THR A 86 -1.38 -9.15 10.90
C THR A 86 -0.22 -8.18 10.77
N GLY A 87 -0.47 -6.92 10.42
CA GLY A 87 0.53 -5.86 10.33
C GLY A 87 1.24 -5.62 11.66
N ALA A 88 0.46 -5.52 12.75
CA ALA A 88 0.99 -5.36 14.11
C ALA A 88 1.83 -6.57 14.55
N TRP A 89 1.34 -7.79 14.31
CA TRP A 89 2.09 -9.02 14.58
C TRP A 89 3.42 -9.06 13.82
N LEU A 90 3.40 -8.76 12.51
CA LEU A 90 4.58 -8.79 11.67
C LEU A 90 5.63 -7.75 12.09
N ALA A 91 5.19 -6.53 12.40
CA ALA A 91 6.05 -5.47 12.91
C ALA A 91 6.79 -5.92 14.19
N ALA A 92 6.08 -6.58 15.11
CA ALA A 92 6.66 -7.14 16.31
C ALA A 92 7.68 -8.26 16.02
N GLN A 93 7.38 -9.17 15.07
CA GLN A 93 8.32 -10.23 14.66
C GLN A 93 9.61 -9.68 14.04
N LEU A 94 9.50 -8.57 13.30
CA LEU A 94 10.65 -7.94 12.65
C LEU A 94 11.42 -6.98 13.57
N HIS A 95 10.95 -6.78 14.80
CA HIS A 95 11.47 -5.78 15.73
C HIS A 95 11.59 -4.39 15.08
N LYS A 96 10.55 -4.00 14.32
CA LYS A 96 10.47 -2.72 13.61
C LYS A 96 9.09 -2.10 13.81
N ASP A 97 9.04 -0.79 13.88
CA ASP A 97 7.77 -0.08 13.90
C ASP A 97 7.02 -0.26 12.58
N THR A 98 5.69 -0.28 12.66
CA THR A 98 4.85 -0.30 11.46
C THR A 98 4.95 1.01 10.68
N ALA A 99 5.13 0.90 9.36
CA ALA A 99 5.05 2.04 8.45
C ALA A 99 3.60 2.36 8.04
N SER A 100 2.63 1.48 8.34
CA SER A 100 1.21 1.78 8.16
C SER A 100 0.75 2.83 9.15
N ARG A 101 0.15 3.91 8.63
CA ARG A 101 -0.52 4.93 9.45
C ARG A 101 -1.81 4.37 10.05
N VAL A 102 -2.54 3.55 9.31
CA VAL A 102 -3.79 2.91 9.77
C VAL A 102 -3.52 1.97 10.94
N THR A 103 -2.56 1.05 10.80
CA THR A 103 -2.20 0.12 11.89
C THR A 103 -1.78 0.91 13.12
N ARG A 104 -0.88 1.88 12.96
CA ARG A 104 -0.41 2.72 14.07
C ARG A 104 -1.56 3.42 14.81
N ALA A 105 -2.49 4.02 14.08
CA ALA A 105 -3.63 4.71 14.68
C ALA A 105 -4.59 3.75 15.42
N ARG A 106 -4.74 2.52 14.93
CA ARG A 106 -5.68 1.53 15.47
C ARG A 106 -5.09 0.68 16.60
N THR A 107 -3.77 0.62 16.71
CA THR A 107 -3.08 -0.15 17.77
C THR A 107 -2.46 0.74 18.84
N ALA A 108 -2.49 2.06 18.69
CA ALA A 108 -2.04 2.97 19.74
C ALA A 108 -2.91 2.80 20.99
N THR A 109 -2.29 2.41 22.11
CA THR A 109 -2.90 2.53 23.44
C THR A 109 -3.06 4.02 23.78
N ALA A 110 -4.25 4.38 24.26
CA ALA A 110 -4.54 5.70 24.82
C ALA A 110 -3.71 5.99 26.08
#